data_AF-A0A9Q3UKW0-F1
#
_entry.id   AF-A0A9Q3UKW0-F1
#
_cell.length_a   1.000
_cell.length_b   1.000
_cell.length_c   1.000
_cell.angle_alpha   90.00
_cell.angle_beta   90.00
_cell.angle_gamma   90.00
#
_symmetry.space_group_name_H-M   'P 1'
#
loop_
_entity.id
_entity.type
_entity.pdbx_description
1 polymer ?
#
loop_
_entity_poly.entity_id
_entity_poly.type
_entity_poly.pdbx_seq_one_letter_code
_entity_poly.pdbx_strand_id
1 'polypeptide(L)'
;MDWVEKYEDYDSPEKREAFFRNHVVDLHHDNMMFSGGLDPFVLHEIESSFVQGNFIACILLCQLVAEHCLANCFVLTEHESVCTKGFAKLIDKAREVDLIDEAMGTKLTALRLMRNPHVHPRFGAGKGTIIHRVIEQGFNYNELPVHDGIEAIKILGAYINHNS
;
A
#
# COMPACT_ATOMS: atom_id res chain seq x y z
N MET A 1 24.84 -8.85 -2.46
CA MET A 1 24.48 -9.92 -1.52
C MET A 1 24.15 -9.34 -0.14
N ASP A 2 24.72 -8.18 0.21
CA ASP A 2 24.40 -7.34 1.40
C ASP A 2 22.90 -7.09 1.67
N TRP A 3 22.08 -6.84 0.63
CA TRP A 3 20.64 -6.64 0.83
C TRP A 3 19.88 -7.89 1.27
N VAL A 4 20.41 -9.10 1.06
CA VAL A 4 19.75 -10.35 1.49
C VAL A 4 19.75 -10.43 3.02
N GLU A 5 20.85 -10.04 3.66
CA GLU A 5 20.95 -9.96 5.14
C GLU A 5 19.98 -8.90 5.69
N LYS A 6 19.83 -7.76 5.01
CA LYS A 6 18.87 -6.70 5.39
C LYS A 6 17.41 -7.16 5.41
N TYR A 7 17.06 -8.17 4.60
CA TYR A 7 15.70 -8.72 4.52
C TYR A 7 15.63 -10.18 5.01
N GLU A 8 16.57 -10.60 5.86
CA GLU A 8 16.59 -11.95 6.42
C GLU A 8 15.29 -12.27 7.20
N ASP A 9 14.68 -11.26 7.83
CA ASP A 9 13.38 -11.41 8.49
C ASP A 9 12.20 -11.68 7.52
N TYR A 10 12.46 -11.71 6.21
CA TYR A 10 11.45 -11.88 5.15
C TYR A 10 11.90 -12.90 4.08
N ASP A 11 13.01 -13.61 4.30
CA ASP A 11 13.62 -14.48 3.29
C ASP A 11 12.86 -15.80 3.07
N SER A 12 11.98 -16.18 4.01
CA SER A 12 11.17 -17.39 3.96
C SER A 12 9.68 -17.08 3.86
N PRO A 13 8.87 -17.95 3.23
CA PRO A 13 7.40 -17.82 3.24
C PRO A 13 6.83 -17.74 4.67
N GLU A 14 7.34 -18.53 5.60
CA GLU A 14 6.86 -18.61 6.99
C GLU A 14 7.11 -17.30 7.76
N LYS A 15 8.30 -16.71 7.60
CA LYS A 15 8.62 -15.41 8.21
C LYS A 15 7.73 -14.29 7.64
N ARG A 16 7.46 -14.32 6.34
CA ARG A 16 6.56 -13.36 5.68
C ARG A 16 5.11 -13.52 6.10
N GLU A 17 4.64 -14.75 6.24
CA GLU A 17 3.30 -15.02 6.78
C GLU A 17 3.16 -14.48 8.21
N ALA A 18 4.13 -14.79 9.09
CA ALA A 18 4.15 -14.28 10.46
C ALA A 18 4.18 -12.74 10.50
N PHE A 19 4.98 -12.11 9.63
CA PHE A 19 5.01 -10.65 9.50
C PHE A 19 3.66 -10.09 9.07
N PHE A 20 3.02 -10.66 8.05
CA PHE A 20 1.74 -10.20 7.52
C PHE A 20 0.67 -10.22 8.62
N ARG A 21 0.53 -11.34 9.33
CA ARG A 21 -0.45 -11.50 10.42
C ARG A 21 -0.21 -10.57 11.60
N ASN A 22 1.03 -10.16 11.85
CA ASN A 22 1.37 -9.20 12.91
C ASN A 22 1.04 -7.74 12.54
N HIS A 23 0.97 -7.42 11.25
CA HIS A 23 0.77 -6.04 10.78
C HIS A 23 -0.65 -5.78 10.30
N VAL A 24 -1.23 -6.73 9.57
CA VAL A 24 -2.58 -6.68 9.04
C VAL A 24 -3.43 -7.54 9.96
N VAL A 25 -4.18 -6.88 10.84
CA VAL A 25 -5.09 -7.58 11.76
C VAL A 25 -6.21 -8.22 10.94
N ASP A 26 -6.53 -9.46 11.31
CA ASP A 26 -7.57 -10.26 10.70
C ASP A 26 -8.91 -9.52 10.64
N LEU A 27 -9.33 -9.15 9.42
CA LEU A 27 -10.60 -8.45 9.15
C LEU A 27 -11.82 -9.35 9.33
N HIS A 28 -11.65 -10.60 9.77
CA HIS A 28 -12.72 -11.38 10.37
C HIS A 28 -13.29 -10.75 11.67
N HIS A 29 -12.67 -9.68 12.21
CA HIS A 29 -13.32 -8.77 13.16
C HIS A 29 -14.37 -7.88 12.46
N ASP A 30 -15.52 -8.49 12.16
CA ASP A 30 -16.91 -8.01 11.96
C ASP A 30 -17.27 -6.65 11.31
N ASN A 31 -16.37 -5.69 11.07
CA ASN A 31 -16.75 -4.35 10.59
C ASN A 31 -16.08 -3.88 9.28
N MET A 32 -15.02 -4.52 8.80
CA MET A 32 -14.36 -4.11 7.55
C MET A 32 -14.90 -4.76 6.28
N MET A 33 -15.80 -5.74 6.41
CA MET A 33 -16.34 -6.54 5.31
C MET A 33 -17.10 -5.72 4.23
N PHE A 34 -17.22 -4.40 4.37
CA PHE A 34 -17.99 -3.52 3.48
C PHE A 34 -17.37 -2.15 3.15
N SER A 35 -16.11 -1.85 3.52
CA SER A 35 -15.55 -0.53 3.21
C SER A 35 -15.01 -0.46 1.76
N GLY A 36 -15.80 0.09 0.84
CA GLY A 36 -15.34 0.45 -0.53
C GLY A 36 -15.70 -0.51 -1.65
N GLY A 37 -16.63 -1.45 -1.41
CA GLY A 37 -17.13 -2.37 -2.44
C GLY A 37 -16.10 -3.37 -2.97
N LEU A 38 -15.02 -3.61 -2.22
CA LEU A 38 -14.02 -4.63 -2.55
C LEU A 38 -14.47 -6.02 -2.10
N ASP A 39 -14.05 -7.01 -2.87
CA ASP A 39 -14.24 -8.41 -2.51
C ASP A 39 -13.38 -8.75 -1.28
N PRO A 40 -13.93 -9.40 -0.24
CA PRO A 40 -13.18 -9.81 0.96
C PRO A 40 -11.97 -10.70 0.65
N PHE A 41 -11.92 -11.38 -0.50
CA PHE A 41 -10.77 -12.18 -0.93
C PHE A 41 -9.51 -11.34 -1.21
N VAL A 42 -9.61 -10.02 -1.38
CA VAL A 42 -8.44 -9.16 -1.70
C VAL A 42 -7.33 -9.26 -0.64
N LEU A 43 -7.67 -9.45 0.63
CA LEU A 43 -6.65 -9.62 1.68
C LEU A 43 -5.92 -10.94 1.57
N HIS A 44 -6.66 -12.00 1.25
CA HIS A 44 -6.08 -13.31 0.97
C HIS A 44 -5.16 -13.25 -0.26
N GLU A 45 -5.52 -12.47 -1.28
CA GLU A 45 -4.65 -12.22 -2.43
C GLU A 45 -3.38 -11.45 -2.06
N ILE A 46 -3.47 -10.46 -1.15
CA ILE A 46 -2.30 -9.72 -0.64
C ILE A 46 -1.41 -10.66 0.17
N GLU A 47 -1.96 -11.41 1.12
CA GLU A 47 -1.23 -12.36 1.97
C GLU A 47 -0.51 -13.39 1.11
N SER A 48 -1.25 -14.08 0.23
CA SER A 48 -0.70 -15.09 -0.67
C SER A 48 0.41 -14.52 -1.55
N SER A 49 0.22 -13.31 -2.09
CA SER A 49 1.25 -12.61 -2.87
C SER A 49 2.50 -12.31 -2.04
N PHE A 50 2.33 -11.86 -0.79
CA PHE A 50 3.44 -11.51 0.08
C PHE A 50 4.25 -12.73 0.49
N VAL A 51 3.57 -13.79 0.93
CA VAL A 51 4.16 -15.09 1.28
C VAL A 51 4.93 -15.70 0.11
N GLN A 52 4.47 -15.51 -1.14
CA GLN A 52 5.17 -15.99 -2.33
C GLN A 52 6.25 -15.04 -2.85
N GLY A 53 6.29 -13.79 -2.38
CA GLY A 53 7.34 -12.82 -2.72
C GLY A 53 7.02 -12.03 -3.97
N ASN A 54 5.73 -11.99 -4.33
CA ASN A 54 5.19 -11.20 -5.42
C ASN A 54 5.04 -9.74 -4.95
N PHE A 55 6.15 -9.10 -4.56
CA PHE A 55 6.13 -7.80 -3.89
C PHE A 55 5.48 -6.68 -4.72
N ILE A 56 5.62 -6.73 -6.05
CA ILE A 56 4.92 -5.79 -6.94
C ILE A 56 3.41 -5.96 -6.82
N ALA A 57 2.91 -7.20 -6.78
CA ALA A 57 1.49 -7.46 -6.57
C ALA A 57 1.03 -6.93 -5.21
N CYS A 58 1.82 -7.10 -4.15
CA CYS A 58 1.53 -6.52 -2.84
C CYS A 58 1.38 -5.00 -2.90
N ILE A 59 2.29 -4.28 -3.57
CA ILE A 59 2.21 -2.81 -3.73
C ILE A 59 0.89 -2.42 -4.42
N LEU A 60 0.53 -3.11 -5.52
CA LEU A 60 -0.68 -2.83 -6.29
C LEU A 60 -1.95 -3.08 -5.47
N LEU A 61 -2.04 -4.24 -4.83
CA LEU A 61 -3.21 -4.67 -4.06
C LEU A 61 -3.37 -3.86 -2.77
N CYS A 62 -2.29 -3.51 -2.07
CA CYS A 62 -2.36 -2.63 -0.89
C CYS A 62 -2.90 -1.25 -1.27
N GLN A 63 -2.45 -0.68 -2.40
CA GLN A 63 -3.02 0.58 -2.86
C GLN A 63 -4.50 0.41 -3.23
N LEU A 64 -4.88 -0.66 -3.92
CA LEU A 64 -6.27 -0.93 -4.28
C LEU A 64 -7.17 -0.88 -3.04
N VAL A 65 -6.79 -1.59 -1.98
CA VAL A 65 -7.54 -1.60 -0.71
C VAL A 65 -7.62 -0.20 -0.10
N ALA A 66 -6.48 0.46 0.10
CA ALA A 66 -6.46 1.79 0.71
C ALA A 66 -7.26 2.82 -0.10
N GLU A 67 -7.18 2.78 -1.43
CA GLU A 67 -7.88 3.71 -2.33
C GLU A 67 -9.40 3.49 -2.29
N HIS A 68 -9.87 2.24 -2.33
CA HIS A 68 -11.30 1.93 -2.25
C HIS A 68 -11.90 2.23 -0.88
N CYS A 69 -11.23 1.84 0.20
CA CYS A 69 -11.70 2.13 1.55
C CYS A 69 -11.79 3.65 1.77
N LEU A 70 -10.79 4.42 1.31
CA LEU A 70 -10.80 5.88 1.46
C LEU A 70 -11.87 6.54 0.58
N ALA A 71 -12.09 6.05 -0.63
CA ALA A 71 -13.18 6.51 -1.49
C ALA A 71 -14.55 6.27 -0.85
N ASN A 72 -14.72 5.14 -0.16
CA ASN A 72 -15.98 4.80 0.51
C ASN A 72 -16.41 5.84 1.55
N CYS A 73 -15.44 6.49 2.21
CA CYS A 73 -15.72 7.55 3.19
C CYS A 73 -16.44 8.76 2.57
N PHE A 74 -16.42 8.92 1.25
CA PHE A 74 -17.05 10.03 0.54
C PHE A 74 -18.30 9.60 -0.26
N VAL A 75 -18.60 8.30 -0.34
CA VAL A 75 -19.81 7.81 -1.01
C VAL A 75 -21.05 8.30 -0.26
N LEU A 76 -22.05 8.80 -1.00
CA LEU A 76 -23.28 9.41 -0.43
C LEU A 76 -23.03 10.66 0.46
N THR A 77 -21.90 11.34 0.28
CA THR A 77 -21.61 12.65 0.90
C THR A 77 -21.64 13.77 -0.15
N GLU A 78 -21.59 15.03 0.27
CA GLU A 78 -21.40 16.18 -0.62
C GLU A 78 -20.06 16.14 -1.39
N HIS A 79 -19.14 15.26 -0.99
CA HIS A 79 -17.82 15.10 -1.60
C HIS A 79 -17.73 13.92 -2.56
N GLU A 80 -18.82 13.18 -2.84
CA GLU A 80 -18.84 11.98 -3.70
C GLU A 80 -18.11 12.14 -5.05
N SER A 81 -18.11 13.36 -5.61
CA SER A 81 -17.37 13.67 -6.84
C SER A 81 -15.86 13.36 -6.78
N VAL A 82 -15.26 13.28 -5.57
CA VAL A 82 -13.85 12.95 -5.35
C VAL A 82 -13.54 11.46 -5.53
N CYS A 83 -14.53 10.57 -5.35
CA CYS A 83 -14.38 9.11 -5.41
C CYS A 83 -13.77 8.62 -6.74
N THR A 84 -13.91 9.39 -7.81
CA THR A 84 -13.43 9.04 -9.17
C THR A 84 -12.19 9.82 -9.61
N LYS A 85 -11.59 10.63 -8.73
CA LYS A 85 -10.45 11.53 -9.06
C LYS A 85 -9.08 10.91 -8.78
N GLY A 86 -9.06 9.64 -8.36
CA GLY A 86 -7.87 8.85 -8.08
C GLY A 86 -7.24 9.16 -6.71
N PHE A 87 -6.33 8.28 -6.31
CA PHE A 87 -5.83 8.23 -4.92
C PHE A 87 -5.26 9.53 -4.38
N ALA A 88 -4.54 10.31 -5.19
CA ALA A 88 -3.97 11.59 -4.75
C ALA A 88 -5.06 12.57 -4.27
N LYS A 89 -6.17 12.65 -5.02
CA LYS A 89 -7.28 13.55 -4.68
C LYS A 89 -8.11 13.06 -3.51
N LEU A 90 -8.19 11.74 -3.34
CA LEU A 90 -8.77 11.15 -2.14
C LEU A 90 -7.97 11.51 -0.88
N ILE A 91 -6.64 11.38 -0.93
CA ILE A 91 -5.76 11.74 0.20
C ILE A 91 -5.87 13.24 0.51
N ASP A 92 -5.79 14.10 -0.51
CA ASP A 92 -5.92 15.55 -0.34
C ASP A 92 -7.24 15.92 0.35
N LYS A 93 -8.36 15.36 -0.13
CA LYS A 93 -9.69 15.64 0.42
C LYS A 93 -9.84 15.05 1.83
N ALA A 94 -9.34 13.84 2.08
CA ALA A 94 -9.43 13.21 3.40
C ALA A 94 -8.66 13.99 4.48
N ARG A 95 -7.53 14.61 4.12
CA ARG A 95 -6.84 15.55 5.02
C ARG A 95 -7.61 16.85 5.22
N GLU A 96 -8.21 17.39 4.15
CA GLU A 96 -8.99 18.64 4.21
C GLU A 96 -10.19 18.54 5.15
N VAL A 97 -10.81 17.36 5.24
CA VAL A 97 -11.97 17.09 6.10
C VAL A 97 -11.64 16.33 7.38
N ASP A 98 -10.35 16.29 7.77
CA ASP A 98 -9.86 15.65 9.00
C ASP A 98 -10.22 14.16 9.16
N LEU A 99 -10.45 13.42 8.06
CA LEU A 99 -10.63 11.95 8.09
C LEU A 99 -9.32 11.21 8.36
N ILE A 100 -8.20 11.80 7.94
CA ILE A 100 -6.85 11.28 8.20
C ILE A 100 -5.94 12.44 8.62
N ASP A 101 -5.00 12.16 9.52
CA ASP A 101 -3.98 13.13 9.91
C ASP A 101 -2.86 13.25 8.86
N GLU A 102 -1.91 14.17 9.11
CA GLU A 102 -0.76 14.37 8.23
C GLU A 102 0.16 13.13 8.15
N ALA A 103 0.28 12.38 9.26
CA ALA A 103 1.12 11.19 9.31
C ALA A 103 0.57 10.08 8.39
N MET A 104 -0.73 9.83 8.45
CA MET A 104 -1.42 8.88 7.58
C MET A 104 -1.44 9.37 6.13
N GLY A 105 -1.70 10.66 5.90
CA GLY A 105 -1.63 11.24 4.55
C GLY A 105 -0.25 11.06 3.90
N THR A 106 0.82 11.16 4.68
CA THR A 106 2.20 10.90 4.21
C THR A 106 2.40 9.43 3.86
N LYS A 107 1.91 8.50 4.69
CA LYS A 107 1.98 7.05 4.42
C LYS A 107 1.23 6.66 3.15
N LEU A 108 -0.01 7.11 2.98
CA LEU A 108 -0.81 6.83 1.78
C LEU A 108 -0.19 7.47 0.52
N THR A 109 0.40 8.66 0.66
CA THR A 109 1.17 9.28 -0.43
C THR A 109 2.39 8.43 -0.80
N ALA A 110 3.12 7.89 0.18
CA ALA A 110 4.24 7.00 -0.08
C ALA A 110 3.80 5.74 -0.83
N LEU A 111 2.70 5.10 -0.41
CA LEU A 111 2.12 3.94 -1.10
C LEU A 111 1.79 4.24 -2.56
N ARG A 112 1.19 5.40 -2.84
CA ARG A 112 0.94 5.87 -4.21
C ARG A 112 2.22 6.00 -5.03
N LEU A 113 3.27 6.58 -4.44
CA LEU A 113 4.55 6.78 -5.11
C LEU A 113 5.30 5.46 -5.35
N MET A 114 5.15 4.47 -4.47
CA MET A 114 5.67 3.10 -4.68
C MET A 114 5.02 2.43 -5.88
N ARG A 115 3.70 2.58 -6.04
CA ARG A 115 2.93 1.98 -7.14
C ARG A 115 3.24 2.60 -8.50
N ASN A 116 3.41 3.92 -8.56
CA ASN A 116 3.48 4.69 -9.81
C ASN A 116 4.41 4.10 -10.91
N PRO A 117 5.64 3.66 -10.62
CA PRO A 117 6.54 3.14 -11.64
C PRO A 117 6.06 1.83 -12.29
N HIS A 118 5.16 1.09 -11.63
CA HIS A 118 4.65 -0.21 -12.11
C HIS A 118 3.42 -0.10 -13.01
N VAL A 119 2.76 1.06 -13.04
CA VAL A 119 1.47 1.27 -13.75
C VAL A 119 1.52 2.40 -14.77
N HIS A 120 2.50 3.29 -14.64
CA HIS A 120 2.68 4.43 -15.52
C HIS A 120 4.04 4.25 -16.19
N PRO A 121 4.08 4.03 -17.51
CA PRO A 121 5.34 3.93 -18.21
C PRO A 121 6.09 5.25 -18.06
N ARG A 122 7.19 5.24 -17.30
CA ARG A 122 8.09 6.37 -17.13
C ARG A 122 9.48 5.94 -17.57
N PHE A 123 10.08 6.73 -18.45
CA PHE A 123 11.38 6.42 -19.04
C PHE A 123 12.48 7.34 -18.49
N GLY A 124 13.71 6.83 -18.43
CA GLY A 124 14.89 7.58 -17.98
C GLY A 124 14.94 7.84 -16.47
N ALA A 125 15.69 8.86 -16.07
CA ALA A 125 15.94 9.23 -14.66
C ALA A 125 14.97 10.33 -14.14
N GLY A 126 13.83 10.52 -14.80
CA GLY A 126 12.81 11.48 -14.37
C GLY A 126 12.24 11.14 -12.98
N LYS A 127 11.76 12.16 -12.26
CA LYS A 127 11.19 11.99 -10.92
C LYS A 127 10.10 10.90 -10.90
N GLY A 128 10.22 9.99 -9.96
CA GLY A 128 9.28 8.87 -9.77
C GLY A 128 9.44 7.72 -10.77
N THR A 129 10.57 7.60 -11.49
CA THR A 129 10.94 6.34 -12.18
C THR A 129 11.60 5.36 -11.20
N ILE A 130 11.62 4.07 -11.53
CA ILE A 130 12.36 3.06 -10.75
C ILE A 130 13.82 3.49 -10.59
N ILE A 131 14.48 3.86 -11.70
CA ILE A 131 15.89 4.27 -11.70
C ILE A 131 16.13 5.47 -10.78
N HIS A 132 15.27 6.48 -10.84
CA HIS A 132 15.40 7.65 -9.96
C HIS A 132 15.28 7.27 -8.49
N ARG A 133 14.31 6.41 -8.14
CA ARG A 133 14.08 5.97 -6.76
C ARG A 133 15.21 5.09 -6.23
N VAL A 134 15.76 4.19 -7.05
CA VAL A 134 16.94 3.39 -6.72
C VAL A 134 18.12 4.31 -6.33
N ILE A 135 18.37 5.35 -7.12
CA ILE A 135 19.45 6.32 -6.85
C ILE A 135 19.15 7.15 -5.59
N GLU A 136 17.94 7.69 -5.48
CA GLU A 136 17.53 8.56 -4.38
C GLU A 136 17.53 7.84 -3.03
N GLN A 137 17.07 6.59 -3.00
CA GLN A 137 16.96 5.79 -1.78
C GLN A 137 18.23 4.97 -1.49
N GLY A 138 19.22 4.97 -2.39
CA GLY A 138 20.45 4.21 -2.24
C GLY A 138 20.25 2.69 -2.28
N PHE A 139 19.20 2.21 -2.93
CA PHE A 139 18.88 0.79 -3.04
C PHE A 139 19.55 0.14 -4.25
N ASN A 140 19.66 -1.18 -4.22
CA ASN A 140 19.90 -1.95 -5.42
C ASN A 140 18.61 -2.08 -6.24
N TYR A 141 18.71 -2.27 -7.56
CA TYR A 141 17.53 -2.39 -8.43
C TYR A 141 16.58 -3.52 -8.00
N ASN A 142 17.13 -4.67 -7.58
CA ASN A 142 16.34 -5.81 -7.11
C ASN A 142 15.83 -5.66 -5.68
N GLU A 143 16.38 -4.70 -4.93
CA GLU A 143 16.02 -4.44 -3.53
C GLU A 143 14.76 -3.57 -3.44
N LEU A 144 14.58 -2.63 -4.37
CA LEU A 144 13.47 -1.68 -4.34
C LEU A 144 12.09 -2.37 -4.27
N PRO A 145 11.77 -3.41 -5.08
CA PRO A 145 10.48 -4.07 -4.99
C PRO A 145 10.27 -4.77 -3.65
N VAL A 146 11.32 -5.37 -3.07
CA VAL A 146 11.25 -6.05 -1.76
C VAL A 146 10.96 -5.03 -0.66
N HIS A 147 11.74 -3.94 -0.64
CA HIS A 147 11.55 -2.82 0.28
C HIS A 147 10.11 -2.28 0.20
N ASP A 148 9.67 -1.92 -1.01
CA ASP A 148 8.37 -1.30 -1.23
C ASP A 148 7.22 -2.26 -0.92
N GLY A 149 7.37 -3.55 -1.20
CA GLY A 149 6.39 -4.56 -0.82
C GLY A 149 6.19 -4.65 0.68
N ILE A 150 7.28 -4.66 1.46
CA ILE A 150 7.22 -4.70 2.93
C ILE A 150 6.62 -3.40 3.47
N GLU A 151 7.05 -2.24 2.97
CA GLU A 151 6.49 -0.96 3.39
C GLU A 151 5.01 -0.82 3.03
N ALA A 152 4.57 -1.36 1.89
CA ALA A 152 3.16 -1.40 1.51
C ALA A 152 2.31 -2.19 2.52
N ILE A 153 2.78 -3.36 2.98
CA ILE A 153 2.09 -4.13 4.03
C ILE A 153 1.99 -3.32 5.33
N LYS A 154 3.07 -2.66 5.76
CA LYS A 154 3.06 -1.83 6.98
C LYS A 154 2.08 -0.66 6.87
N ILE A 155 2.05 0.01 5.72
CA ILE A 155 1.14 1.13 5.48
C ILE A 155 -0.31 0.64 5.48
N LEU A 156 -0.59 -0.49 4.81
CA LEU A 156 -1.93 -1.06 4.79
C LEU A 156 -2.38 -1.44 6.21
N GLY A 157 -1.54 -2.14 6.97
CA GLY A 157 -1.81 -2.48 8.37
C GLY A 157 -2.08 -1.25 9.23
N ALA A 158 -1.24 -0.21 9.13
CA ALA A 158 -1.45 1.05 9.84
C ALA A 158 -2.77 1.74 9.44
N TYR A 159 -3.11 1.75 8.16
CA TYR A 159 -4.34 2.35 7.67
C TYR A 159 -5.59 1.59 8.14
N ILE A 160 -5.54 0.27 8.09
CA ILE A 160 -6.62 -0.61 8.57
C ILE A 160 -6.84 -0.41 10.07
N ASN A 161 -5.76 -0.47 10.85
CA ASN A 161 -5.82 -0.35 12.32
C ASN A 161 -6.15 1.08 12.80
N HIS A 162 -5.91 2.11 11.99
CA HIS A 162 -6.30 3.49 12.28
C HIS A 162 -7.82 3.70 12.17
N ASN A 163 -8.49 2.92 11.31
CA ASN A 163 -9.93 3.03 11.04
C ASN A 163 -10.77 1.95 11.75
N SER A 164 -10.14 1.15 12.62
CA SER A 164 -10.81 0.12 13.43
C SER A 164 -11.24 0.65 14.79
#